data_AF-A0A969I724-F1
#
_entry.id   AF-A0A969I724-F1
#
_cell.length_a   1.000
_cell.length_b   1.000
_cell.length_c   1.000
_cell.angle_alpha   90.00
_cell.angle_beta   90.00
_cell.angle_gamma   90.00
#
_symmetry.space_group_name_H-M   'P 1'
#
loop_
_entity.id
_entity.type
_entity.pdbx_description
1 polymer ?
#
loop_
_entity_poly.entity_id
_entity_poly.type
_entity_poly.pdbx_seq_one_letter_code
_entity_poly.pdbx_strand_id
1 'polypeptide(L)'
;MTPSSSASGDGLRGLPAAALFDGEQFLVERYSSAAIPAFNLIDTRYQKIAAGQVLAMGASEFTTLPPLPAVPVELEAIASELQTALQPEAPWRGQTMLNEAFTLPNLRAQLAEHDYAIVHLATHAE
;
A
#
# COMPACT_ATOMS: atom_id res chain seq x y z
N MET A 1 29.95 -9.85 -35.03
CA MET A 1 29.46 -8.96 -33.97
C MET A 1 28.08 -9.47 -33.58
N THR A 2 28.01 -10.34 -32.59
CA THR A 2 26.77 -10.98 -32.12
C THR A 2 26.11 -10.09 -31.06
N PRO A 3 24.80 -9.80 -31.13
CA PRO A 3 24.14 -9.15 -30.02
C PRO A 3 23.91 -10.19 -28.92
N SER A 4 24.42 -9.88 -27.73
CA SER A 4 24.10 -10.58 -26.49
C SER A 4 22.62 -10.37 -26.18
N SER A 5 21.82 -11.42 -26.33
CA SER A 5 20.46 -11.48 -25.80
C SER A 5 20.55 -11.52 -24.27
N SER A 6 20.22 -10.41 -23.61
CA SER A 6 19.97 -10.42 -22.17
C SER A 6 18.62 -11.07 -21.93
N ALA A 7 18.64 -12.37 -21.64
CA ALA A 7 17.49 -13.08 -21.09
C ALA A 7 17.15 -12.50 -19.70
N SER A 8 15.85 -12.29 -19.46
CA SER A 8 15.22 -11.93 -18.17
C SER A 8 15.28 -10.45 -17.76
N GLY A 9 14.14 -9.75 -17.84
CA GLY A 9 14.00 -8.46 -17.18
C GLY A 9 12.62 -7.82 -17.29
N ASP A 10 12.05 -7.81 -18.50
CA ASP A 10 10.85 -7.00 -18.76
C ASP A 10 9.53 -7.77 -18.57
N GLY A 11 9.46 -9.01 -19.07
CA GLY A 11 8.21 -9.80 -19.06
C GLY A 11 7.76 -10.35 -17.71
N LEU A 12 8.66 -10.44 -16.71
CA LEU A 12 8.32 -11.01 -15.40
C LEU A 12 7.73 -9.97 -14.43
N ARG A 13 7.92 -8.67 -14.67
CA ARG A 13 7.41 -7.60 -13.80
C ARG A 13 5.89 -7.51 -13.79
N GLY A 14 5.26 -7.88 -14.92
CA GLY A 14 3.81 -7.92 -15.05
C GLY A 14 3.17 -9.25 -14.62
N LEU A 15 3.95 -10.26 -14.22
CA LEU A 15 3.38 -11.54 -13.79
C LEU A 15 2.86 -11.42 -12.35
N PRO A 16 1.57 -11.70 -12.10
CA PRO A 16 1.03 -11.71 -10.75
C PRO A 16 1.43 -13.02 -10.07
N ALA A 17 2.70 -13.16 -9.67
CA ALA A 17 3.24 -14.38 -9.09
C ALA A 17 2.42 -14.87 -7.88
N ALA A 18 1.89 -13.94 -7.08
CA ALA A 18 1.00 -14.20 -5.96
C ALA A 18 -0.32 -14.90 -6.38
N ALA A 19 -0.81 -14.63 -7.59
CA ALA A 19 -2.05 -15.17 -8.15
C ALA A 19 -1.83 -16.43 -9.02
N LEU A 20 -0.60 -16.95 -9.10
CA LEU A 20 -0.36 -18.23 -9.76
C LEU A 20 -0.98 -19.36 -8.94
N PHE A 21 -1.69 -20.26 -9.61
CA PHE A 21 -2.36 -21.41 -9.00
C PHE A 21 -1.58 -22.69 -9.35
N ASP A 22 -1.24 -23.49 -8.34
CA ASP A 22 -0.44 -24.71 -8.53
C ASP A 22 -1.28 -25.97 -8.86
N GLY A 23 -2.60 -25.81 -8.97
CA GLY A 23 -3.56 -26.90 -9.16
C GLY A 23 -4.38 -27.19 -7.90
N GLU A 24 -3.92 -26.75 -6.72
CA GLU A 24 -4.64 -26.90 -5.45
C GLU A 24 -4.90 -25.56 -4.77
N GLN A 25 -3.91 -24.66 -4.75
CA GLN A 25 -3.99 -23.36 -4.08
C GLN A 25 -3.16 -22.28 -4.81
N PHE A 26 -3.44 -21.02 -4.52
CA PHE A 26 -2.67 -19.88 -4.99
C PHE A 26 -1.34 -19.76 -4.25
N LEU A 27 -0.30 -19.30 -4.93
CA LEU A 27 1.04 -19.17 -4.35
C LEU A 27 1.09 -18.25 -3.13
N VAL A 28 0.25 -17.20 -3.08
CA VAL A 28 0.14 -16.29 -1.93
C VAL A 28 -0.35 -16.99 -0.65
N GLU A 29 -1.09 -18.10 -0.79
CA GLU A 29 -1.60 -18.87 0.34
C GLU A 29 -0.49 -19.66 1.03
N ARG A 30 0.62 -19.91 0.32
CA ARG A 30 1.77 -20.68 0.81
C ARG A 30 2.99 -19.84 1.12
N TYR A 31 3.20 -18.74 0.39
CA TYR A 31 4.44 -17.97 0.43
C TYR A 31 4.16 -16.47 0.61
N SER A 32 4.91 -15.84 1.52
CA SER A 32 5.00 -14.38 1.57
C SER A 32 5.85 -13.92 0.37
N SER A 33 5.20 -13.26 -0.59
CA SER A 33 5.84 -12.78 -1.82
C SER A 33 6.09 -11.28 -1.77
N ALA A 34 7.25 -10.84 -2.25
CA ALA A 34 7.58 -9.42 -2.41
C ALA A 34 8.29 -9.21 -3.75
N ALA A 35 7.93 -8.16 -4.47
CA ALA A 35 8.64 -7.73 -5.66
C ALA A 35 9.75 -6.75 -5.27
N ILE A 36 11.00 -7.06 -5.62
CA ILE A 36 12.16 -6.23 -5.30
C ILE A 36 12.56 -5.47 -6.57
N PRO A 37 12.49 -4.11 -6.59
CA PRO A 37 12.79 -3.33 -7.80
C PRO A 37 14.26 -3.45 -8.25
N ALA A 38 15.18 -3.53 -7.30
CA ALA A 38 16.61 -3.78 -7.49
C ALA A 38 17.26 -4.24 -6.17
N PHE A 39 18.32 -5.05 -6.25
CA PHE A 39 19.00 -5.61 -5.07
C PHE A 39 19.59 -4.56 -4.13
N ASN A 40 19.89 -3.34 -4.59
CA ASN A 40 20.42 -2.26 -3.76
C ASN A 40 19.33 -1.42 -3.06
N LEU A 41 18.05 -1.67 -3.34
CA LEU A 41 16.90 -0.97 -2.76
C LEU A 41 16.19 -1.80 -1.68
N ILE A 42 16.73 -2.97 -1.34
CA ILE A 42 16.18 -3.81 -0.28
C ILE A 42 16.69 -3.34 1.08
N ASP A 43 15.77 -2.90 1.94
CA ASP A 43 16.05 -2.80 3.38
C ASP A 43 15.72 -4.14 4.02
N THR A 44 16.74 -4.95 4.29
CA THR A 44 16.59 -6.29 4.90
C THR A 44 16.41 -6.22 6.41
N ARG A 45 16.39 -5.04 7.01
CA ARG A 45 16.19 -4.90 8.45
C ARG A 45 14.72 -5.15 8.76
N TYR A 46 14.45 -6.35 9.28
CA TYR A 46 13.14 -6.66 9.82
C TYR A 46 12.83 -5.74 10.99
N GLN A 47 11.88 -4.82 10.80
CA GLN A 47 11.21 -4.12 11.89
C GLN A 47 9.83 -4.73 12.08
N LYS A 48 9.55 -5.17 13.30
CA LYS A 48 8.20 -5.61 13.64
C LYS A 48 7.28 -4.40 13.52
N ILE A 49 6.26 -4.50 12.66
CA ILE A 49 5.20 -3.50 12.59
C ILE A 49 4.49 -3.51 13.97
N ALA A 50 4.71 -2.46 14.73
CA ALA A 50 4.10 -2.24 16.04
C ALA A 50 2.92 -1.28 15.90
N ALA A 51 1.99 -1.32 16.85
CA ALA A 51 0.87 -0.38 16.86
C ALA A 51 1.39 1.06 16.84
N GLY A 52 0.81 1.86 15.96
CA GLY A 52 1.24 3.23 15.72
C GLY A 52 0.13 4.06 15.08
N GLN A 53 0.52 5.19 14.48
CA GLN A 53 -0.40 6.04 13.75
C GLN A 53 -0.55 5.54 12.32
N VAL A 54 -1.77 5.58 11.79
CA VAL A 54 -2.10 5.29 10.39
C VAL A 54 -2.63 6.55 9.76
N LEU A 55 -2.00 6.96 8.66
CA LEU A 55 -2.52 8.03 7.81
C LEU A 55 -3.27 7.38 6.64
N ALA A 56 -4.58 7.62 6.56
CA ALA A 56 -5.44 7.12 5.50
C ALA A 56 -5.96 8.31 4.69
N MET A 57 -5.45 8.52 3.49
CA MET A 57 -5.87 9.63 2.63
C MET A 57 -6.46 9.12 1.31
N GLY A 58 -7.39 9.87 0.72
CA GLY A 58 -7.94 9.48 -0.58
C GLY A 58 -8.83 10.53 -1.22
N ALA A 59 -9.15 10.30 -2.49
CA ALA A 59 -10.14 11.10 -3.24
C ALA A 59 -11.22 10.17 -3.80
N SER A 60 -12.47 10.52 -3.52
CA SER A 60 -13.65 9.90 -4.13
C SER A 60 -14.19 10.72 -5.30
N GLU A 61 -13.89 12.01 -5.33
CA GLU A 61 -14.39 12.98 -6.30
C GLU A 61 -13.27 13.45 -7.23
N PHE A 62 -13.55 13.47 -8.53
CA PHE A 62 -12.59 13.85 -9.57
C PHE A 62 -13.30 14.67 -10.65
N THR A 63 -12.57 15.63 -11.24
CA THR A 63 -13.09 16.48 -12.30
C THR A 63 -12.98 15.86 -13.68
N THR A 64 -11.94 15.05 -13.91
CA THR A 64 -11.60 14.46 -15.22
C THR A 64 -11.69 12.94 -15.25
N LEU A 65 -11.73 12.28 -14.08
CA LEU A 65 -11.79 10.83 -13.95
C LEU A 65 -13.13 10.40 -13.34
N PRO A 66 -13.55 9.13 -13.52
CA PRO A 66 -14.71 8.60 -12.83
C PRO A 66 -14.57 8.68 -11.31
N PRO A 67 -15.66 8.94 -10.57
CA PRO A 67 -15.62 8.96 -9.11
C PRO A 67 -15.34 7.56 -8.54
N LEU A 68 -14.74 7.54 -7.34
CA LEU A 68 -14.46 6.33 -6.57
C LEU A 68 -15.29 6.35 -5.27
N PRO A 69 -16.60 6.06 -5.32
CA PRO A 69 -17.51 6.23 -4.19
C PRO A 69 -17.23 5.30 -3.01
N ALA A 70 -16.41 4.27 -3.19
CA ALA A 70 -16.01 3.35 -2.13
C ALA A 70 -14.91 3.93 -1.21
N VAL A 71 -14.16 4.94 -1.68
CA VAL A 71 -13.02 5.51 -0.94
C VAL A 71 -13.40 6.00 0.46
N PRO A 72 -14.50 6.74 0.69
CA PRO A 72 -14.83 7.20 2.04
C PRO A 72 -15.08 6.04 3.01
N VAL A 73 -15.74 4.97 2.54
CA VAL A 73 -16.02 3.77 3.34
C VAL A 73 -14.74 3.01 3.65
N GLU A 74 -13.82 2.91 2.69
CA GLU A 74 -12.50 2.30 2.89
C GLU A 74 -11.67 3.05 3.95
N LEU A 75 -11.59 4.39 3.87
CA LEU A 75 -10.84 5.18 4.84
C LEU A 75 -11.43 5.06 6.26
N GLU A 76 -12.77 5.03 6.38
CA GLU A 76 -13.46 4.83 7.65
C GLU A 76 -13.22 3.43 8.24
N ALA A 77 -13.26 2.40 7.40
CA ALA A 77 -12.95 1.03 7.80
C ALA A 77 -11.51 0.93 8.34
N ILE A 78 -10.53 1.50 7.64
CA ILE A 78 -9.14 1.50 8.11
C ILE A 78 -8.98 2.23 9.44
N ALA A 79 -9.63 3.39 9.58
CA ALA A 79 -9.52 4.18 10.80
C ALA A 79 -10.19 3.51 12.02
N SER A 80 -11.24 2.72 11.80
CA SER A 80 -12.03 2.07 12.86
C SER A 80 -11.60 0.64 13.15
N GLU A 81 -11.40 -0.19 12.12
CA GLU A 81 -11.05 -1.60 12.28
C GLU A 81 -9.67 -1.75 12.91
N LEU A 82 -8.68 -0.95 12.50
CA LEU A 82 -7.33 -1.05 13.07
C LEU A 82 -7.27 -0.69 14.56
N GLN A 83 -8.20 0.13 15.06
CA GLN A 83 -8.29 0.41 16.50
C GLN A 83 -8.60 -0.86 17.32
N THR A 84 -9.28 -1.83 16.73
CA THR A 84 -9.83 -2.99 17.45
C THR A 84 -9.21 -4.33 17.03
N ALA A 85 -8.70 -4.43 15.79
CA ALA A 85 -8.42 -5.71 15.16
C ALA A 85 -7.08 -6.37 15.54
N LEU A 86 -6.07 -5.60 15.97
CA LEU A 86 -4.70 -6.12 16.03
C LEU A 86 -4.15 -6.29 17.45
N GLN A 87 -4.34 -5.33 18.35
CA GLN A 87 -3.78 -5.37 19.71
C GLN A 87 -4.68 -4.58 20.69
N PRO A 88 -5.52 -5.23 21.51
CA PRO A 88 -6.42 -4.55 22.45
C PRO A 88 -5.68 -3.66 23.47
N GLU A 89 -4.45 -4.05 23.82
CA GLU A 89 -3.59 -3.37 24.78
C GLU A 89 -2.92 -2.10 24.20
N ALA A 90 -2.88 -1.97 22.87
CA ALA A 90 -2.20 -0.90 22.14
C ALA A 90 -2.94 -0.62 20.82
N PRO A 91 -4.06 0.12 20.84
CA PRO A 91 -4.86 0.35 19.66
C PRO A 91 -4.11 1.25 18.65
N TRP A 92 -4.29 0.95 17.37
CA TRP A 92 -3.82 1.82 16.30
C TRP A 92 -4.62 3.12 16.29
N ARG A 93 -3.99 4.24 15.91
CA ARG A 93 -4.66 5.53 15.79
C ARG A 93 -4.75 5.91 14.32
N GLY A 94 -5.97 5.90 13.77
CA GLY A 94 -6.22 6.30 12.38
C GLY A 94 -6.50 7.79 12.26
N GLN A 95 -5.90 8.43 11.25
CA GLN A 95 -6.24 9.79 10.83
C GLN A 95 -6.63 9.76 9.35
N THR A 96 -7.79 10.34 9.03
CA THR A 96 -8.35 10.31 7.68
C THR A 96 -8.29 11.69 7.00
N MET A 97 -8.04 11.71 5.70
CA MET A 97 -8.09 12.92 4.87
C MET A 97 -8.72 12.61 3.51
N LEU A 98 -9.90 13.19 3.25
CA LEU A 98 -10.68 12.92 2.04
C LEU A 98 -10.73 14.16 1.14
N ASN A 99 -10.77 13.95 -0.18
CA ASN A 99 -11.04 14.96 -1.21
C ASN A 99 -10.15 16.21 -1.06
N GLU A 100 -10.70 17.35 -0.64
CA GLU A 100 -9.98 18.63 -0.52
C GLU A 100 -8.81 18.57 0.48
N ALA A 101 -8.87 17.63 1.44
CA ALA A 101 -7.77 17.36 2.35
C ALA A 101 -6.72 16.42 1.74
N PHE A 102 -7.05 15.65 0.71
CA PHE A 102 -6.13 14.76 -0.01
C PHE A 102 -5.31 15.55 -1.03
N THR A 103 -4.30 16.26 -0.54
CA THR A 103 -3.38 17.04 -1.39
C THR A 103 -1.93 16.72 -1.07
N LEU A 104 -1.05 16.87 -2.07
CA LEU A 104 0.39 16.65 -1.89
C LEU A 104 1.02 17.54 -0.79
N PRO A 105 0.69 18.83 -0.67
CA PRO A 105 1.18 19.65 0.44
C PRO A 105 0.75 19.10 1.80
N ASN A 106 -0.50 18.66 1.93
CA ASN A 106 -1.01 18.13 3.19
C ASN A 106 -0.35 16.78 3.53
N LEU A 107 -0.20 15.88 2.56
CA LEU A 107 0.55 14.63 2.74
C LEU A 107 1.97 14.90 3.24
N ARG A 108 2.69 15.86 2.63
CA ARG A 108 4.04 16.23 3.05
C ARG A 108 4.08 16.80 4.47
N ALA A 109 3.11 17.65 4.83
CA ALA A 109 3.03 18.21 6.18
C ALA A 109 2.78 17.10 7.22
N GLN A 110 1.83 16.20 6.96
CA GLN A 110 1.54 15.07 7.85
C GLN A 110 2.76 14.17 8.04
N LEU A 111 3.46 13.81 6.96
CA LEU A 111 4.67 12.97 7.03
C LEU A 111 5.88 13.68 7.69
N ALA A 112 5.89 15.01 7.76
CA ALA A 112 6.94 15.77 8.42
C ALA A 112 6.66 15.99 9.92
N GLU A 113 5.38 16.07 10.30
CA GLU A 113 4.94 16.37 11.67
C GLU A 113 4.66 15.13 12.52
N HIS A 114 4.40 13.99 11.87
CA HIS A 114 3.94 12.78 12.55
C HIS A 114 4.66 11.53 12.06
N ASP A 115 5.01 10.65 13.00
CA ASP A 115 5.57 9.34 12.72
C ASP A 115 4.46 8.32 12.45
N TYR A 116 4.03 8.23 11.19
CA TYR A 116 3.07 7.20 10.76
C TYR A 116 3.77 5.85 10.53
N ALA A 117 3.23 4.81 11.15
CA ALA A 117 3.66 3.43 10.92
C ALA A 117 3.10 2.87 9.61
N ILE A 118 1.94 3.37 9.16
CA ILE A 118 1.28 2.96 7.91
C ILE A 118 0.74 4.22 7.22
N VAL A 119 0.95 4.29 5.91
CA VAL A 119 0.32 5.27 5.02
C VAL A 119 -0.51 4.51 3.99
N HIS A 120 -1.80 4.82 3.92
CA HIS A 120 -2.74 4.27 2.98
C HIS A 120 -3.27 5.39 2.07
N LEU A 121 -3.19 5.19 0.75
CA LEU A 121 -3.63 6.14 -0.25
C LEU A 121 -4.67 5.49 -1.17
N ALA A 122 -5.90 5.98 -1.13
CA ALA A 122 -7.03 5.49 -1.93
C ALA A 122 -7.40 6.50 -3.03
N THR A 123 -6.90 6.28 -4.24
CA THR A 123 -7.13 7.16 -5.39
C THR A 123 -6.88 6.41 -6.70
N HIS A 124 -7.00 7.07 -7.85
CA HIS A 124 -6.57 6.52 -9.14
C HIS A 124 -5.03 6.38 -9.16
N ALA A 125 -4.54 5.17 -9.47
CA ALA A 125 -3.12 4.94 -9.72
C ALA A 125 -2.84 5.19 -11.21
N GLU A 126 -2.04 6.22 -11.52
CA GLU A 126 -1.45 6.43 -12.85
C GLU A 126 -0.05 5.83 -12.96
#